data_AF-T0Y5A7-F1
#
_entry.id   AF-T0Y5A7-F1
#
_cell.length_a   1.000
_cell.length_b   1.000
_cell.length_c   1.000
_cell.angle_alpha   90.00
_cell.angle_beta   90.00
_cell.angle_gamma   90.00
#
_symmetry.space_group_name_H-M   'P 1'
#
loop_
_entity.id
_entity.type
_entity.pdbx_description
1 polymer ?
#
loop_
_entity_poly.entity_id
_entity_poly.type
_entity_poly.pdbx_seq_one_letter_code
_entity_poly.pdbx_strand_id
1 'polypeptide(L)'
;PRIALPHRIPLLAYIGVDILDTTEGRLRVASGEGLDETLGVRSLKGEPSPGSSGTVDPLAMLRAAYGSALARTRGALGAGLLRELVEARLVTEPTLGEMLRYADRHLAPFFEERTPVIGDRSHGYVISESHRRPEMARFRTRLRERYRPPPSKELLLLVPCSRTKPYRLSPSHRRLAAALEGVQPAERIHWVSVSSPIGLVPAELEDVYPARHYDIPVTGEWLESERRFVQEGFDHLVATGRYRACVAHLDPAEYGFLATDRPGAPPIEWTVADGRTTSPESLRALRSAVERALEGISPVPRGPLTVVREGLHEIAAIQFGRSAADRLFSV
;
A
#
# COMPACT_ATOMS: atom_id res chain seq x y z
N PRO A 1 -0.26 -24.46 22.74
CA PRO A 1 -0.05 -24.42 24.22
C PRO A 1 1.30 -23.81 24.57
N ARG A 2 1.40 -23.07 25.68
CA ARG A 2 2.64 -22.48 26.21
C ARG A 2 3.38 -21.52 25.26
N ILE A 3 2.65 -20.82 24.40
CA ILE A 3 3.23 -19.83 23.47
C ILE A 3 2.82 -18.39 23.80
N ALA A 4 1.76 -18.22 24.60
CA ALA A 4 1.23 -16.91 24.92
C ALA A 4 2.13 -16.21 25.95
N LEU A 5 2.54 -15.01 25.59
CA LEU A 5 3.04 -13.96 26.48
C LEU A 5 2.30 -12.68 26.11
N PRO A 6 2.12 -11.71 27.03
CA PRO A 6 1.34 -10.50 26.77
C PRO A 6 1.67 -9.79 25.45
N HIS A 7 2.95 -9.59 25.11
CA HIS A 7 3.38 -8.98 23.85
C HIS A 7 3.10 -9.82 22.59
N ARG A 8 2.94 -11.15 22.73
CA ARG A 8 2.68 -12.06 21.60
C ARG A 8 1.19 -12.19 21.28
N ILE A 9 0.30 -11.87 22.23
CA ILE A 9 -1.17 -12.03 22.08
C ILE A 9 -1.71 -11.38 20.80
N PRO A 10 -1.32 -10.15 20.41
CA PRO A 10 -1.82 -9.55 19.18
C PRO A 10 -1.52 -10.39 17.93
N LEU A 11 -0.30 -10.93 17.83
CA LEU A 11 0.09 -11.75 16.69
C LEU A 11 -0.67 -13.07 16.69
N LEU A 12 -0.79 -13.72 17.84
CA LEU A 12 -1.54 -14.97 17.98
C LEU A 12 -3.00 -14.78 17.58
N ALA A 13 -3.65 -13.70 18.00
CA ALA A 13 -5.00 -13.36 17.59
C ALA A 13 -5.08 -13.07 16.07
N TYR A 14 -4.12 -12.33 15.51
CA TYR A 14 -4.07 -12.02 14.07
C TYR A 14 -3.96 -13.28 13.20
N ILE A 15 -3.22 -14.30 13.64
CA ILE A 15 -3.11 -15.57 12.93
C ILE A 15 -4.26 -16.56 13.26
N GLY A 16 -5.28 -16.12 14.00
CA GLY A 16 -6.50 -16.89 14.25
C GLY A 16 -6.46 -17.83 15.47
N VAL A 17 -5.60 -17.56 16.47
CA VAL A 17 -5.59 -18.31 17.73
C VAL A 17 -6.56 -17.68 18.74
N ASP A 18 -7.61 -18.43 19.10
CA ASP A 18 -8.65 -17.95 20.02
C ASP A 18 -8.42 -18.33 21.50
N ILE A 19 -7.78 -19.47 21.75
CA ILE A 19 -7.60 -20.03 23.10
C ILE A 19 -6.12 -20.02 23.47
N LEU A 20 -5.81 -19.35 24.58
CA LEU A 20 -4.46 -19.15 25.10
C LEU A 20 -4.37 -19.62 26.55
N ASP A 21 -3.21 -20.11 26.96
CA ASP A 21 -2.89 -20.45 28.33
C ASP A 21 -1.78 -19.55 28.89
N THR A 22 -1.76 -19.34 30.20
CA THR A 22 -0.79 -18.45 30.87
C THR A 22 0.48 -19.17 31.35
N THR A 23 0.67 -20.44 30.97
CA THR A 23 1.71 -21.31 31.54
C THR A 23 3.11 -20.74 31.36
N GLU A 24 3.45 -20.26 30.15
CA GLU A 24 4.76 -19.68 29.88
C GLU A 24 5.01 -18.44 30.74
N GLY A 25 4.05 -17.52 30.81
CA GLY A 25 4.18 -16.33 31.66
C GLY A 25 4.37 -16.65 33.14
N ARG A 26 3.71 -17.71 33.66
CA ARG A 26 3.89 -18.17 35.05
C ARG A 26 5.31 -18.69 35.28
N LEU A 27 5.88 -19.44 34.34
CA LEU A 27 7.25 -19.95 34.42
C LEU A 27 8.29 -18.82 34.39
N ARG A 28 8.09 -17.81 33.54
CA ARG A 28 8.95 -16.62 33.45
C ARG A 28 8.96 -15.82 34.75
N VAL A 29 7.78 -15.50 35.28
CA VAL A 29 7.65 -14.79 36.56
C VAL A 29 8.26 -15.59 37.72
N ALA A 30 8.03 -16.91 37.76
CA ALA A 30 8.65 -17.78 38.77
C ALA A 30 10.19 -17.79 38.69
N SER A 31 10.76 -17.50 37.52
CA SER A 31 12.21 -17.41 37.29
C SER A 31 12.78 -16.01 37.58
N GLY A 32 11.95 -15.06 38.05
CA GLY A 32 12.35 -13.68 38.34
C GLY A 32 12.38 -12.77 37.10
N GLU A 33 11.68 -13.14 36.03
CA GLU A 33 11.54 -12.33 34.82
C GLU A 33 10.24 -11.51 34.84
N GLY A 34 10.32 -10.28 34.33
CA GLY A 34 9.20 -9.39 34.08
C GLY A 34 8.72 -9.49 32.64
N LEU A 35 7.41 -9.26 32.45
CA LEU A 35 6.78 -9.27 31.13
C LEU A 35 6.43 -7.84 30.74
N ASP A 36 7.17 -7.31 29.76
CA ASP A 36 6.94 -6.00 29.19
C ASP A 36 6.29 -6.15 27.80
N GLU A 37 5.32 -5.30 27.50
CA GLU A 37 4.65 -5.34 26.19
C GLU A 37 5.48 -4.68 25.08
N THR A 38 6.41 -3.79 25.41
CA THR A 38 7.23 -3.01 24.48
C THR A 38 8.62 -3.60 24.28
N LEU A 39 9.20 -4.20 25.33
CA LEU A 39 10.56 -4.74 25.35
C LEU A 39 10.59 -6.26 25.58
N GLY A 40 9.43 -6.93 25.59
CA GLY A 40 9.36 -8.38 25.74
C GLY A 40 9.67 -8.85 27.15
N VAL A 41 10.35 -10.00 27.28
CA VAL A 41 10.76 -10.55 28.58
C VAL A 41 12.03 -9.86 29.06
N ARG A 42 12.03 -9.38 30.31
CA ARG A 42 13.19 -8.72 30.93
C ARG A 42 13.55 -9.37 32.26
N SER A 43 14.83 -9.46 32.57
CA SER A 43 15.28 -9.86 33.91
C SER A 43 15.00 -8.73 34.90
N LEU A 44 14.32 -9.03 36.01
CA LEU A 44 14.12 -8.07 37.11
C LEU A 44 15.22 -8.16 38.19
N LYS A 45 16.23 -9.02 37.99
CA LYS A 45 17.35 -9.15 38.92
C LYS A 45 18.14 -7.84 38.97
N GLY A 46 18.11 -7.18 40.13
CA GLY A 46 18.87 -5.96 40.40
C GLY A 46 18.15 -4.65 40.09
N GLU A 47 16.90 -4.66 39.61
CA GLU A 47 16.11 -3.44 39.48
C GLU A 47 15.56 -3.02 40.86
N PRO A 48 15.69 -1.75 41.26
CA PRO A 48 15.07 -1.27 42.49
C PRO A 48 13.56 -1.45 42.37
N SER A 49 12.94 -2.18 43.31
CA SER A 49 11.50 -2.34 43.35
C SER A 49 10.84 -0.95 43.39
N PRO A 50 9.94 -0.62 42.45
CA PRO A 50 9.25 0.66 42.48
C PRO A 50 8.35 0.69 43.72
N GLY A 51 8.72 1.48 44.72
CA GLY A 51 7.89 1.79 45.88
C GLY A 51 7.82 0.67 46.92
N SER A 52 8.60 0.82 47.98
CA SER A 52 8.34 0.21 49.28
C SER A 52 7.01 0.74 49.86
N SER A 53 5.91 0.03 49.67
CA SER A 53 4.76 0.02 50.60
C SER A 53 3.76 -1.14 50.42
N GLY A 54 4.08 -2.15 49.61
CA GLY A 54 3.30 -3.40 49.59
C GLY A 54 4.01 -4.49 48.78
N THR A 55 4.04 -5.71 49.30
CA THR A 55 4.44 -6.88 48.52
C THR A 55 3.45 -7.07 47.37
N VAL A 56 3.79 -6.59 46.19
CA VAL A 56 2.95 -6.77 45.00
C VAL A 56 2.95 -8.26 44.64
N ASP A 57 1.78 -8.91 44.64
CA ASP A 57 1.63 -10.31 44.25
C ASP A 57 2.04 -10.50 42.77
N PRO A 58 3.12 -11.25 42.47
CA PRO A 58 3.57 -11.47 41.10
C PRO A 58 2.51 -12.13 40.22
N LEU A 59 1.62 -12.95 40.80
CA LEU A 59 0.51 -13.56 40.05
C LEU A 59 -0.59 -12.54 39.74
N ALA A 60 -0.85 -11.58 40.62
CA ALA A 60 -1.77 -10.48 40.35
C ALA A 60 -1.23 -9.58 39.23
N MET A 61 0.07 -9.24 39.25
CA MET A 61 0.71 -8.51 38.15
C MET A 61 0.64 -9.26 36.83
N LEU A 62 0.91 -10.57 36.85
CA LEU A 62 0.81 -11.42 35.67
C LEU A 62 -0.62 -11.39 35.09
N ARG A 63 -1.64 -11.59 35.94
CA ARG A 63 -3.05 -11.54 35.50
C ARG A 63 -3.39 -10.18 34.91
N ALA A 64 -2.94 -9.09 35.53
CA ALA A 64 -3.14 -7.73 35.02
C ALA A 64 -2.47 -7.53 33.65
N ALA A 65 -1.25 -8.02 33.45
CA ALA A 65 -0.54 -7.93 32.18
C ALA A 65 -1.27 -8.68 31.05
N TYR A 66 -1.72 -9.92 31.29
CA TYR A 66 -2.55 -10.65 30.31
C TYR A 66 -3.89 -9.96 30.05
N GLY A 67 -4.57 -9.49 31.11
CA GLY A 67 -5.84 -8.78 30.97
C GLY A 67 -5.71 -7.51 30.13
N SER A 68 -4.66 -6.73 30.35
CA SER A 68 -4.35 -5.53 29.57
C SER A 68 -4.04 -5.85 28.11
N ALA A 69 -3.17 -6.83 27.86
CA ALA A 69 -2.83 -7.24 26.50
C ALA A 69 -4.03 -7.78 25.71
N LEU A 70 -4.91 -8.57 26.36
CA LEU A 70 -6.17 -9.03 25.77
C LEU A 70 -7.12 -7.86 25.48
N ALA A 71 -7.29 -6.93 26.42
CA ALA A 71 -8.14 -5.77 26.24
C ALA A 71 -7.65 -4.89 25.08
N ARG A 72 -6.34 -4.63 24.99
CA ARG A 72 -5.72 -3.91 23.87
C ARG A 72 -5.91 -4.63 22.54
N THR A 73 -5.71 -5.95 22.52
CA THR A 73 -5.88 -6.77 21.31
C THR A 73 -7.33 -6.72 20.83
N ARG A 74 -8.31 -6.87 21.73
CA ARG A 74 -9.74 -6.77 21.40
C ARG A 74 -10.13 -5.37 20.94
N GLY A 75 -9.61 -4.33 21.59
CA GLY A 75 -9.80 -2.95 21.18
C GLY A 75 -9.25 -2.67 19.78
N ALA A 76 -8.04 -3.14 19.49
CA ALA A 76 -7.42 -3.02 18.17
C ALA A 76 -8.19 -3.81 17.11
N LEU A 77 -8.62 -5.04 17.41
CA LEU A 77 -9.47 -5.83 16.51
C LEU A 77 -10.78 -5.11 16.19
N GLY A 78 -11.50 -4.61 17.21
CA GLY A 78 -12.75 -3.87 17.02
C GLY A 78 -12.58 -2.55 16.26
N ALA A 79 -11.40 -1.92 16.35
CA ALA A 79 -11.05 -0.69 15.63
C ALA A 79 -10.47 -0.94 14.23
N GLY A 80 -10.26 -2.20 13.81
CA GLY A 80 -9.58 -2.53 12.56
C GLY A 80 -8.08 -2.22 12.55
N LEU A 81 -7.45 -2.17 13.73
CA LEU A 81 -6.04 -1.84 13.95
C LEU A 81 -5.20 -3.03 14.45
N LEU A 82 -5.73 -4.26 14.34
CA LEU A 82 -5.05 -5.44 14.86
C LEU A 82 -3.67 -5.64 14.20
N ARG A 83 -3.59 -5.44 12.88
CA ARG A 83 -2.33 -5.60 12.15
C ARG A 83 -1.29 -4.54 12.55
N GLU A 84 -1.71 -3.30 12.78
CA GLU A 84 -0.85 -2.22 13.28
C GLU A 84 -0.32 -2.55 14.69
N LEU A 85 -1.17 -3.09 15.56
CA LEU A 85 -0.75 -3.51 16.89
C LEU A 85 0.29 -4.64 16.81
N VAL A 86 0.12 -5.60 15.90
CA VAL A 86 1.12 -6.65 15.64
C VAL A 86 2.44 -6.04 15.20
N GLU A 87 2.40 -5.15 14.21
CA GLU A 87 3.59 -4.50 13.64
C GLU A 87 4.34 -3.67 14.71
N ALA A 88 3.62 -2.96 15.57
CA ALA A 88 4.19 -2.22 16.69
C ALA A 88 4.87 -3.11 17.75
N ARG A 89 4.58 -4.42 17.77
CA ARG A 89 5.14 -5.39 18.72
C ARG A 89 6.29 -6.21 18.14
N LEU A 90 6.60 -6.09 16.85
CA LEU A 90 7.64 -6.91 16.21
C LEU A 90 9.04 -6.76 16.83
N VAL A 91 9.35 -5.58 17.37
CA VAL A 91 10.65 -5.30 18.01
C VAL A 91 10.80 -5.95 19.40
N THR A 92 9.72 -6.47 19.97
CA THR A 92 9.74 -7.08 21.31
C THR A 92 10.50 -8.40 21.33
N GLU A 93 10.50 -9.14 20.22
CA GLU A 93 11.19 -10.42 20.07
C GLU A 93 11.40 -10.76 18.58
N PRO A 94 12.61 -11.19 18.15
CA PRO A 94 12.87 -11.60 16.77
C PRO A 94 11.87 -12.65 16.24
N THR A 95 11.47 -13.59 17.08
CA THR A 95 10.49 -14.65 16.77
C THR A 95 9.17 -14.09 16.26
N LEU A 96 8.72 -12.92 16.72
CA LEU A 96 7.47 -12.31 16.20
C LEU A 96 7.61 -11.86 14.74
N GLY A 97 8.76 -11.29 14.39
CA GLY A 97 9.08 -10.94 13.01
C GLY A 97 9.14 -12.17 12.12
N GLU A 98 9.76 -13.26 12.60
CA GLU A 98 9.79 -14.54 11.89
C GLU A 98 8.40 -15.12 11.68
N MET A 99 7.59 -15.19 12.75
CA MET A 99 6.22 -15.70 12.70
C MET A 99 5.35 -14.88 11.75
N LEU A 100 5.44 -13.54 11.79
CA LEU A 100 4.67 -12.68 10.90
C LEU A 100 5.07 -12.89 9.43
N ARG A 101 6.38 -12.93 9.14
CA ARG A 101 6.89 -13.16 7.78
C ARG A 101 6.54 -14.54 7.25
N TYR A 102 6.55 -15.55 8.13
CA TYR A 102 6.09 -16.89 7.79
C TYR A 102 4.59 -16.91 7.51
N ALA A 103 3.78 -16.28 8.37
CA ALA A 103 2.34 -16.18 8.21
C ALA A 103 1.97 -15.43 6.91
N ASP A 104 2.57 -14.27 6.64
CA ASP A 104 2.32 -13.51 5.41
C ASP A 104 2.68 -14.30 4.14
N ARG A 105 3.63 -15.24 4.22
CA ARG A 105 4.03 -16.07 3.08
C ARG A 105 3.14 -17.29 2.90
N HIS A 106 2.88 -18.01 3.98
CA HIS A 106 2.27 -19.34 3.93
C HIS A 106 0.77 -19.33 4.21
N LEU A 107 0.26 -18.29 4.87
CA LEU A 107 -1.15 -18.07 5.17
C LEU A 107 -1.76 -16.93 4.35
N ALA A 108 -1.06 -16.43 3.33
CA ALA A 108 -1.55 -15.35 2.46
C ALA A 108 -2.98 -15.60 1.92
N PRO A 109 -3.33 -16.77 1.36
CA PRO A 109 -4.70 -17.02 0.90
C PRO A 109 -5.73 -16.95 2.02
N PHE A 110 -5.38 -17.47 3.21
CA PHE A 110 -6.25 -17.45 4.37
C PHE A 110 -6.53 -16.02 4.85
N PHE A 111 -5.51 -15.15 4.85
CA PHE A 111 -5.68 -13.73 5.17
C PHE A 111 -6.45 -12.99 4.09
N GLU A 112 -6.12 -13.19 2.81
CA GLU A 112 -6.78 -12.51 1.69
C GLU A 112 -8.28 -12.75 1.70
N GLU A 113 -8.73 -13.99 1.92
CA GLU A 113 -10.15 -14.36 1.97
C GLU A 113 -10.91 -13.59 3.06
N ARG A 114 -10.23 -13.21 4.16
CA ARG A 114 -10.83 -12.59 5.35
C ARG A 114 -10.59 -11.08 5.42
N THR A 115 -9.66 -10.54 4.64
CA THR A 115 -9.39 -9.12 4.62
C THR A 115 -10.52 -8.36 3.93
N PRO A 116 -11.07 -7.30 4.53
CA PRO A 116 -12.11 -6.47 3.91
C PRO A 116 -11.73 -6.00 2.50
N VAL A 117 -12.70 -5.99 1.58
CA VAL A 117 -12.54 -5.47 0.21
C VAL A 117 -12.90 -3.99 0.08
N ILE A 118 -13.47 -3.43 1.15
CA ILE A 118 -13.80 -2.01 1.31
C ILE A 118 -13.21 -1.53 2.63
N GLY A 119 -12.93 -0.25 2.71
CA GLY A 119 -12.51 0.43 3.93
C GLY A 119 -12.66 1.93 3.77
N ASP A 120 -12.88 2.60 4.89
CA ASP A 120 -13.11 4.05 5.00
C ASP A 120 -11.98 4.78 5.73
N ARG A 121 -11.05 4.03 6.33
CA ARG A 121 -9.94 4.53 7.13
C ARG A 121 -8.62 4.46 6.38
N SER A 122 -7.78 5.48 6.55
CA SER A 122 -6.39 5.42 6.14
C SER A 122 -5.54 4.65 7.17
N HIS A 123 -4.77 3.67 6.70
CA HIS A 123 -3.86 2.87 7.52
C HIS A 123 -2.41 3.28 7.31
N GLY A 124 -1.57 3.14 8.35
CA GLY A 124 -0.14 3.42 8.26
C GLY A 124 0.65 2.25 7.68
N TYR A 125 1.48 2.52 6.68
CA TYR A 125 2.41 1.57 6.07
C TYR A 125 3.83 2.09 6.25
N VAL A 126 4.42 1.74 7.39
CA VAL A 126 5.68 2.35 7.87
C VAL A 126 6.87 1.41 7.73
N ILE A 127 6.65 0.10 7.90
CA ILE A 127 7.70 -0.92 7.87
C ILE A 127 7.51 -1.88 6.70
N SER A 128 8.57 -2.59 6.33
CA SER A 128 8.57 -3.55 5.22
C SER A 128 7.48 -4.63 5.34
N GLU A 129 7.16 -5.05 6.56
CA GLU A 129 6.09 -6.00 6.85
C GLU A 129 4.70 -5.45 6.51
N SER A 130 4.47 -4.14 6.63
CA SER A 130 3.20 -3.51 6.27
C SER A 130 2.94 -3.58 4.75
N HIS A 131 3.99 -3.59 3.92
CA HIS A 131 3.86 -3.59 2.45
C HIS A 131 3.27 -4.91 1.91
N ARG A 132 3.31 -5.96 2.73
CA ARG A 132 2.78 -7.31 2.45
C ARG A 132 1.36 -7.52 2.96
N ARG A 133 0.73 -6.51 3.58
CA ARG A 133 -0.65 -6.64 4.04
C ARG A 133 -1.58 -7.06 2.89
N PRO A 134 -2.59 -7.91 3.16
CA PRO A 134 -3.34 -8.57 2.10
C PRO A 134 -4.05 -7.61 1.14
N GLU A 135 -4.53 -6.46 1.62
CA GLU A 135 -5.19 -5.44 0.81
C GLU A 135 -4.25 -4.82 -0.24
N MET A 136 -2.98 -4.59 0.11
CA MET A 136 -1.96 -4.08 -0.82
C MET A 136 -1.55 -5.15 -1.83
N ALA A 137 -1.35 -6.39 -1.37
CA ALA A 137 -1.06 -7.52 -2.24
C ALA A 137 -2.20 -7.80 -3.22
N ARG A 138 -3.44 -7.72 -2.76
CA ARG A 138 -4.66 -7.87 -3.56
C ARG A 138 -4.74 -6.80 -4.64
N PHE A 139 -4.53 -5.52 -4.31
CA PHE A 139 -4.59 -4.45 -5.29
C PHE A 139 -3.59 -4.69 -6.44
N ARG A 140 -2.32 -4.97 -6.10
CA ARG A 140 -1.28 -5.28 -7.10
C ARG A 140 -1.61 -6.51 -7.95
N THR A 141 -2.12 -7.56 -7.31
CA THR A 141 -2.52 -8.80 -8.01
C THR A 141 -3.67 -8.54 -8.98
N ARG A 142 -4.72 -7.85 -8.53
CA ARG A 142 -5.87 -7.53 -9.37
C ARG A 142 -5.52 -6.52 -10.48
N LEU A 143 -4.57 -5.61 -10.25
CA LEU A 143 -4.05 -4.73 -11.29
C LEU A 143 -3.47 -5.56 -12.46
N ARG A 144 -2.63 -6.56 -12.15
CA ARG A 144 -2.02 -7.41 -13.18
C ARG A 144 -3.01 -8.39 -13.81
N GLU A 145 -3.84 -9.04 -13.00
CA GLU A 145 -4.71 -10.11 -13.49
C GLU A 145 -5.97 -9.58 -14.16
N ARG A 146 -6.57 -8.53 -13.61
CA ARG A 146 -7.94 -8.11 -13.96
C ARG A 146 -7.98 -6.80 -14.72
N TYR A 147 -7.14 -5.83 -14.41
CA TYR A 147 -7.16 -4.50 -15.05
C TYR A 147 -6.46 -4.52 -16.42
N ARG A 148 -6.99 -3.75 -17.36
CA ARG A 148 -6.37 -3.45 -18.65
C ARG A 148 -6.50 -1.94 -18.89
N PRO A 149 -5.46 -1.27 -19.39
CA PRO A 149 -5.57 0.14 -19.75
C PRO A 149 -6.78 0.38 -20.68
N PRO A 150 -7.62 1.41 -20.42
CA PRO A 150 -8.74 1.72 -21.28
C PRO A 150 -8.31 1.87 -22.76
N PRO A 151 -9.01 1.25 -23.73
CA PRO A 151 -8.59 1.26 -25.13
C PRO A 151 -8.41 2.63 -25.76
N SER A 152 -9.11 3.64 -25.23
CA SER A 152 -8.98 5.04 -25.66
C SER A 152 -7.68 5.70 -25.19
N LYS A 153 -6.82 5.03 -24.43
CA LYS A 153 -5.58 5.58 -23.90
C LYS A 153 -4.37 5.21 -24.75
N GLU A 154 -3.71 6.22 -25.32
CA GLU A 154 -2.54 6.05 -26.22
C GLU A 154 -1.27 6.72 -25.69
N LEU A 155 -1.36 7.58 -24.68
CA LEU A 155 -0.21 8.18 -24.02
C LEU A 155 -0.18 7.76 -22.55
N LEU A 156 0.86 7.05 -22.12
CA LEU A 156 1.09 6.79 -20.70
C LEU A 156 1.78 8.00 -20.05
N LEU A 157 1.13 8.62 -19.07
CA LEU A 157 1.69 9.71 -18.27
C LEU A 157 1.89 9.23 -16.83
N LEU A 158 3.16 9.07 -16.44
CA LEU A 158 3.53 8.74 -15.07
C LEU A 158 3.76 10.02 -14.27
N VAL A 159 3.16 10.11 -13.08
CA VAL A 159 3.28 11.26 -12.17
C VAL A 159 3.58 10.80 -10.74
N PRO A 160 4.19 11.64 -9.88
CA PRO A 160 4.47 11.26 -8.51
C PRO A 160 3.18 11.09 -7.71
N CYS A 161 3.23 10.28 -6.66
CA CYS A 161 2.14 10.22 -5.68
C CYS A 161 1.97 11.54 -4.91
N SER A 162 0.94 11.60 -4.07
CA SER A 162 0.73 12.71 -3.14
C SER A 162 0.21 12.23 -1.79
N ARG A 163 0.46 13.02 -0.74
CA ARG A 163 -0.09 12.77 0.60
C ARG A 163 -1.62 12.82 0.60
N THR A 164 -2.22 13.78 -0.10
CA THR A 164 -3.68 13.88 -0.21
C THR A 164 -4.20 12.87 -1.23
N LYS A 165 -5.10 11.99 -0.79
CA LYS A 165 -5.77 10.98 -1.62
C LYS A 165 -7.29 11.20 -1.63
N PRO A 166 -8.00 11.01 -2.76
CA PRO A 166 -7.47 10.62 -4.08
C PRO A 166 -6.54 11.70 -4.66
N TYR A 167 -5.53 11.28 -5.42
CA TYR A 167 -4.38 12.13 -5.78
C TYR A 167 -4.78 13.37 -6.56
N ARG A 168 -5.79 13.25 -7.43
CA ARG A 168 -6.37 14.36 -8.19
C ARG A 168 -6.80 15.56 -7.35
N LEU A 169 -7.07 15.37 -6.06
CA LEU A 169 -7.44 16.45 -5.13
C LEU A 169 -6.24 17.11 -4.43
N SER A 170 -5.03 16.61 -4.65
CA SER A 170 -3.83 17.20 -4.08
C SER A 170 -3.43 18.52 -4.78
N PRO A 171 -2.81 19.48 -4.07
CA PRO A 171 -2.31 20.71 -4.70
C PRO A 171 -1.34 20.45 -5.85
N SER A 172 -0.46 19.45 -5.73
CA SER A 172 0.51 19.11 -6.77
C SER A 172 -0.18 18.58 -8.02
N HIS A 173 -1.10 17.62 -7.90
CA HIS A 173 -1.83 17.09 -9.06
C HIS A 173 -2.72 18.14 -9.71
N ARG A 174 -3.34 19.05 -8.95
CA ARG A 174 -4.07 20.18 -9.53
C ARG A 174 -3.18 21.09 -10.36
N ARG A 175 -1.92 21.33 -9.96
CA ARG A 175 -0.95 22.12 -10.76
C ARG A 175 -0.53 21.38 -12.04
N LEU A 176 -0.29 20.07 -11.94
CA LEU A 176 0.02 19.24 -13.12
C LEU A 176 -1.15 19.25 -14.11
N ALA A 177 -2.39 19.07 -13.62
CA ALA A 177 -3.60 19.13 -14.44
C ALA A 177 -3.79 20.52 -15.08
N ALA A 178 -3.59 21.60 -14.32
CA ALA A 178 -3.68 22.96 -14.82
C ALA A 178 -2.65 23.25 -15.92
N ALA A 179 -1.44 22.67 -15.83
CA ALA A 179 -0.42 22.82 -16.87
C ALA A 179 -0.79 22.13 -18.20
N LEU A 180 -1.73 21.18 -18.17
CA LEU A 180 -2.24 20.47 -19.34
C LEU A 180 -3.61 21.01 -19.81
N GLU A 181 -4.14 22.07 -19.20
CA GLU A 181 -5.37 22.71 -19.67
C GLU A 181 -5.21 23.19 -21.12
N GLY A 182 -6.19 22.88 -21.97
CA GLY A 182 -6.19 23.24 -23.38
C GLY A 182 -5.42 22.29 -24.30
N VAL A 183 -4.66 21.32 -23.77
CA VAL A 183 -4.03 20.27 -24.57
C VAL A 183 -5.11 19.36 -25.17
N GLN A 184 -4.98 19.00 -26.45
CA GLN A 184 -5.93 18.15 -27.16
C GLN A 184 -5.21 17.10 -28.02
N PRO A 185 -5.70 15.85 -28.08
CA PRO A 185 -6.84 15.27 -27.34
C PRO A 185 -6.44 14.79 -25.91
N ALA A 186 -6.76 15.55 -24.86
CA ALA A 186 -6.37 15.23 -23.48
C ALA A 186 -6.97 13.90 -22.97
N GLU A 187 -8.09 13.47 -23.51
CA GLU A 187 -8.74 12.22 -23.12
C GLU A 187 -7.94 10.98 -23.51
N ARG A 188 -6.96 11.11 -24.41
CA ARG A 188 -6.00 10.05 -24.79
C ARG A 188 -4.89 9.82 -23.75
N ILE A 189 -4.76 10.71 -22.78
CA ILE A 189 -3.76 10.62 -21.70
C ILE A 189 -4.21 9.61 -20.67
N HIS A 190 -3.38 8.62 -20.40
CA HIS A 190 -3.50 7.71 -19.27
C HIS A 190 -2.69 8.24 -18.10
N TRP A 191 -3.39 8.84 -17.15
CA TRP A 191 -2.78 9.36 -15.93
C TRP A 191 -2.57 8.25 -14.92
N VAL A 192 -1.32 7.98 -14.56
CA VAL A 192 -0.95 6.91 -13.62
C VAL A 192 0.01 7.45 -12.56
N SER A 193 -0.40 7.37 -11.30
CA SER A 193 0.43 7.77 -10.17
C SER A 193 1.38 6.64 -9.77
N VAL A 194 2.66 6.96 -9.56
CA VAL A 194 3.66 6.03 -9.03
C VAL A 194 3.77 6.22 -7.53
N SER A 195 3.49 5.18 -6.74
CA SER A 195 3.52 5.26 -5.28
C SER A 195 4.02 3.98 -4.63
N SER A 196 4.58 4.13 -3.43
CA SER A 196 4.86 3.02 -2.54
C SER A 196 3.85 2.96 -1.39
N PRO A 197 3.50 1.79 -0.82
CA PRO A 197 3.84 0.43 -1.25
C PRO A 197 2.87 -0.17 -2.27
N ILE A 198 1.86 0.60 -2.69
CA ILE A 198 0.78 0.10 -3.54
C ILE A 198 1.24 -0.20 -4.99
N GLY A 199 2.28 0.50 -5.48
CA GLY A 199 2.76 0.40 -6.86
C GLY A 199 2.15 1.47 -7.76
N LEU A 200 1.71 1.06 -8.96
CA LEU A 200 1.05 1.97 -9.90
C LEU A 200 -0.45 2.09 -9.59
N VAL A 201 -0.94 3.34 -9.60
CA VAL A 201 -2.36 3.67 -9.40
C VAL A 201 -2.86 4.46 -10.61
N PRO A 202 -3.51 3.79 -11.57
CA PRO A 202 -4.24 4.47 -12.63
C PRO A 202 -5.36 5.37 -12.09
N ALA A 203 -5.65 6.48 -12.76
CA ALA A 203 -6.56 7.52 -12.26
C ALA A 203 -8.00 7.04 -12.01
N GLU A 204 -8.47 6.05 -12.77
CA GLU A 204 -9.79 5.44 -12.55
C GLU A 204 -9.85 4.56 -11.29
N LEU A 205 -8.72 4.00 -10.85
CA LEU A 205 -8.60 3.19 -9.64
C LEU A 205 -8.31 4.02 -8.38
N GLU A 206 -8.14 5.34 -8.46
CA GLU A 206 -7.75 6.19 -7.31
C GLU A 206 -8.73 6.09 -6.12
N ASP A 207 -10.02 5.89 -6.38
CA ASP A 207 -11.04 5.75 -5.34
C ASP A 207 -11.27 4.30 -4.91
N VAL A 208 -10.63 3.32 -5.56
CA VAL A 208 -10.77 1.91 -5.23
C VAL A 208 -9.91 1.56 -4.02
N TYR A 209 -10.50 0.92 -3.01
CA TYR A 209 -9.75 0.47 -1.83
C TYR A 209 -8.62 -0.52 -2.22
N PRO A 210 -7.39 -0.36 -1.72
CA PRO A 210 -6.93 0.60 -0.70
C PRO A 210 -6.26 1.87 -1.25
N ALA A 211 -6.34 2.18 -2.55
CA ALA A 211 -5.58 3.28 -3.18
C ALA A 211 -5.82 4.67 -2.56
N ARG A 212 -6.98 4.89 -1.96
CA ARG A 212 -7.31 6.11 -1.21
C ARG A 212 -6.94 6.07 0.28
N HIS A 213 -6.68 4.88 0.82
CA HIS A 213 -6.81 4.57 2.25
C HIS A 213 -5.49 4.11 2.88
N TYR A 214 -4.42 4.86 2.61
CA TYR A 214 -3.12 4.56 3.20
C TYR A 214 -2.28 5.82 3.44
N ASP A 215 -1.34 5.72 4.37
CA ASP A 215 -0.33 6.74 4.67
C ASP A 215 1.05 6.11 4.81
N ILE A 216 2.09 6.84 4.40
CA ILE A 216 3.47 6.37 4.32
C ILE A 216 4.45 7.45 4.78
N PRO A 217 5.63 7.08 5.28
CA PRO A 217 6.78 7.97 5.30
C PRO A 217 7.16 8.38 3.87
N VAL A 218 7.35 9.67 3.62
CA VAL A 218 7.79 10.20 2.32
C VAL A 218 9.25 10.63 2.45
N THR A 219 10.17 9.69 2.22
CA THR A 219 11.63 9.92 2.35
C THR A 219 12.36 9.94 1.00
N GLY A 220 11.72 9.45 -0.07
CA GLY A 220 12.37 9.21 -1.36
C GLY A 220 13.29 7.97 -1.37
N GLU A 221 13.35 7.24 -0.25
CA GLU A 221 14.08 5.98 -0.16
C GLU A 221 13.15 4.82 -0.51
N TRP A 222 13.58 4.00 -1.47
CA TRP A 222 12.81 2.87 -1.97
C TRP A 222 13.50 1.56 -1.64
N LEU A 223 12.81 0.67 -0.94
CA LEU A 223 13.20 -0.73 -0.80
C LEU A 223 13.10 -1.43 -2.16
N GLU A 224 13.94 -2.44 -2.35
CA GLU A 224 13.96 -3.21 -3.60
C GLU A 224 12.61 -3.88 -3.89
N SER A 225 11.89 -4.32 -2.85
CA SER A 225 10.53 -4.86 -3.03
C SER A 225 9.54 -3.83 -3.55
N GLU A 226 9.67 -2.56 -3.15
CA GLU A 226 8.78 -1.48 -3.59
C GLU A 226 9.05 -1.13 -5.05
N ARG A 227 10.32 -1.03 -5.45
CA ARG A 227 10.74 -0.84 -6.85
C ARG A 227 10.19 -1.94 -7.75
N ARG A 228 10.32 -3.19 -7.31
CA ARG A 228 9.79 -4.36 -8.03
C ARG A 228 8.28 -4.26 -8.27
N PHE A 229 7.50 -3.88 -7.25
CA PHE A 229 6.04 -3.74 -7.41
C PHE A 229 5.66 -2.68 -8.44
N VAL A 230 6.39 -1.57 -8.47
CA VAL A 230 6.21 -0.51 -9.48
C VAL A 230 6.59 -1.01 -10.87
N GLN A 231 7.72 -1.71 -11.01
CA GLN A 231 8.18 -2.28 -12.28
C GLN A 231 7.19 -3.33 -12.81
N GLU A 232 6.75 -4.28 -11.99
CA GLU A 232 5.74 -5.28 -12.37
C GLU A 232 4.43 -4.64 -12.83
N GLY A 233 4.01 -3.55 -12.19
CA GLY A 233 2.86 -2.77 -12.62
C GLY A 233 3.10 -2.08 -13.96
N PHE A 234 4.27 -1.48 -14.15
CA PHE A 234 4.64 -0.80 -15.39
C PHE A 234 4.70 -1.77 -16.57
N ASP A 235 5.35 -2.92 -16.38
CA ASP A 235 5.46 -4.00 -17.37
C ASP A 235 4.06 -4.45 -17.81
N HIS A 236 3.15 -4.63 -16.85
CA HIS A 236 1.76 -4.98 -17.12
C HIS A 236 1.04 -3.91 -17.95
N LEU A 237 1.12 -2.64 -17.54
CA LEU A 237 0.45 -1.55 -18.26
C LEU A 237 0.96 -1.46 -19.69
N VAL A 238 2.27 -1.52 -19.91
CA VAL A 238 2.86 -1.41 -21.25
C VAL A 238 2.53 -2.63 -22.11
N ALA A 239 2.58 -3.84 -21.55
CA ALA A 239 2.27 -5.07 -22.28
C ALA A 239 0.80 -5.18 -22.69
N THR A 240 -0.11 -4.56 -21.94
CA THR A 240 -1.56 -4.69 -22.15
C THR A 240 -2.23 -3.42 -22.69
N GLY A 241 -1.53 -2.29 -22.66
CA GLY A 241 -1.97 -1.01 -23.19
C GLY A 241 -1.66 -0.83 -24.68
N ARG A 242 -2.15 0.27 -25.24
CA ARG A 242 -1.92 0.66 -26.65
C ARG A 242 -1.09 1.94 -26.73
N TYR A 243 -0.12 2.08 -25.83
CA TYR A 243 0.64 3.32 -25.72
C TYR A 243 1.59 3.49 -26.91
N ARG A 244 1.51 4.66 -27.54
CA ARG A 244 2.46 5.10 -28.58
C ARG A 244 3.64 5.85 -27.99
N ALA A 245 3.45 6.43 -26.81
CA ALA A 245 4.45 7.22 -26.10
C ALA A 245 4.28 7.06 -24.58
N CYS A 246 5.37 7.25 -23.84
CA CYS A 246 5.39 7.29 -22.39
C CYS A 246 6.11 8.56 -21.93
N VAL A 247 5.42 9.40 -21.15
CA VAL A 247 5.99 10.58 -20.50
C VAL A 247 6.07 10.31 -19.01
N ALA A 248 7.27 10.46 -18.44
CA ALA A 248 7.49 10.41 -17.01
C ALA A 248 7.71 11.82 -16.46
N HIS A 249 6.73 12.31 -15.72
CA HIS A 249 6.84 13.53 -14.94
C HIS A 249 7.31 13.23 -13.52
N LEU A 250 8.46 12.57 -13.44
CA LEU A 250 9.05 12.00 -12.24
C LEU A 250 10.52 12.41 -12.17
N ASP A 251 11.08 12.55 -10.97
CA ASP A 251 12.52 12.78 -10.80
C ASP A 251 13.31 11.52 -11.20
N PRO A 252 14.18 11.57 -12.23
CA PRO A 252 15.00 10.43 -12.62
C PRO A 252 15.92 9.91 -11.51
N ALA A 253 16.33 10.77 -10.56
CA ALA A 253 17.17 10.34 -9.44
C ALA A 253 16.43 9.38 -8.49
N GLU A 254 15.12 9.55 -8.33
CA GLU A 254 14.28 8.71 -7.47
C GLU A 254 13.67 7.53 -8.25
N TYR A 255 13.17 7.80 -9.46
CA TYR A 255 12.37 6.85 -10.25
C TYR A 255 13.14 6.18 -11.39
N GLY A 256 14.45 6.43 -11.52
CA GLY A 256 15.28 5.94 -12.62
C GLY A 256 15.29 4.42 -12.80
N PHE A 257 14.89 3.64 -11.79
CA PHE A 257 14.67 2.20 -11.91
C PHE A 257 13.57 1.82 -12.92
N LEU A 258 12.72 2.77 -13.33
CA LEU A 258 11.77 2.60 -14.43
C LEU A 258 12.43 2.63 -15.81
N ALA A 259 13.63 3.20 -15.97
CA ALA A 259 14.36 3.30 -17.24
C ALA A 259 15.05 1.98 -17.66
N THR A 260 14.48 0.84 -17.27
CA THR A 260 14.96 -0.49 -17.70
C THR A 260 14.50 -0.76 -19.12
N ASP A 261 15.39 -1.33 -19.95
CA ASP A 261 15.06 -1.71 -21.32
C ASP A 261 13.92 -2.75 -21.36
N ARG A 262 12.95 -2.51 -22.25
CA ARG A 262 11.73 -3.30 -22.38
C ARG A 262 11.36 -3.43 -23.85
N PRO A 263 11.62 -4.59 -24.47
CA PRO A 263 11.26 -4.82 -25.85
C PRO A 263 9.76 -4.55 -26.10
N GLY A 264 9.46 -3.67 -27.06
CA GLY A 264 8.09 -3.31 -27.43
C GLY A 264 7.46 -2.20 -26.57
N ALA A 265 8.13 -1.71 -25.53
CA ALA A 265 7.70 -0.52 -24.79
C ALA A 265 8.07 0.76 -25.55
N PRO A 266 7.22 1.81 -25.51
CA PRO A 266 7.66 3.12 -25.97
C PRO A 266 8.79 3.66 -25.06
N PRO A 267 9.76 4.41 -25.61
CA PRO A 267 10.78 5.05 -24.79
C PRO A 267 10.13 6.04 -23.82
N ILE A 268 10.76 6.18 -22.65
CA ILE A 268 10.29 7.09 -21.60
C ILE A 268 10.91 8.47 -21.80
N GLU A 269 10.08 9.48 -22.06
CA GLU A 269 10.49 10.88 -22.06
C GLU A 269 10.36 11.46 -20.63
N TRP A 270 11.50 11.83 -20.03
CA TRP A 270 11.56 12.40 -18.68
C TRP A 270 11.46 13.93 -18.73
N THR A 271 10.63 14.51 -17.86
CA THR A 271 10.30 15.96 -17.91
C THR A 271 10.71 16.74 -16.66
N VAL A 272 11.24 16.07 -15.63
CA VAL A 272 11.73 16.69 -14.40
C VAL A 272 13.25 16.60 -14.39
N ALA A 273 13.93 17.74 -14.23
CA ALA A 273 15.39 17.81 -14.25
C ALA A 273 16.01 18.17 -12.88
N ASP A 274 15.29 18.90 -12.04
CA ASP A 274 15.78 19.49 -10.78
C ASP A 274 15.10 18.90 -9.53
N GLY A 275 14.40 17.78 -9.68
CA GLY A 275 13.58 17.15 -8.63
C GLY A 275 12.29 17.91 -8.27
N ARG A 276 12.02 19.08 -8.87
CA ARG A 276 10.85 19.90 -8.54
C ARG A 276 9.75 19.69 -9.57
N THR A 277 8.83 18.78 -9.26
CA THR A 277 7.70 18.42 -10.14
C THR A 277 6.68 19.53 -10.38
N THR A 278 6.67 20.60 -9.57
CA THR A 278 5.73 21.72 -9.79
C THR A 278 6.41 23.06 -10.04
N SER A 279 7.69 23.07 -10.42
CA SER A 279 8.36 24.30 -10.85
C SER A 279 7.78 24.78 -12.19
N PRO A 280 7.77 26.09 -12.50
CA PRO A 280 7.29 26.58 -13.79
C PRO A 280 8.01 25.94 -14.99
N GLU A 281 9.28 25.59 -14.84
CA GLU A 281 10.07 24.92 -15.87
C GLU A 281 9.61 23.47 -16.08
N SER A 282 9.49 22.69 -15.00
CA SER A 282 8.98 21.31 -15.05
C SER A 282 7.56 21.24 -15.62
N LEU A 283 6.69 22.20 -15.28
CA LEU A 283 5.33 22.27 -15.84
C LEU A 283 5.31 22.60 -17.35
N ARG A 284 6.21 23.48 -17.82
CA ARG A 284 6.38 23.74 -19.26
C ARG A 284 6.93 22.51 -19.99
N ALA A 285 7.90 21.82 -19.39
CA ALA A 285 8.46 20.60 -19.95
C ALA A 285 7.41 19.48 -20.04
N LEU A 286 6.60 19.29 -18.99
CA LEU A 286 5.45 18.39 -18.98
C LEU A 286 4.51 18.69 -20.15
N ARG A 287 4.05 19.94 -20.25
CA ARG A 287 3.12 20.35 -21.31
C ARG A 287 3.70 20.07 -22.69
N SER A 288 4.94 20.49 -22.93
CA SER A 288 5.61 20.33 -24.22
C SER A 288 5.77 18.86 -24.62
N ALA A 289 6.13 17.99 -23.66
CA ALA A 289 6.28 16.55 -23.89
C ALA A 289 4.94 15.88 -24.19
N VAL A 290 3.88 16.24 -23.44
CA VAL A 290 2.53 15.73 -23.69
C VAL A 290 2.00 16.19 -25.05
N GLU A 291 2.17 17.47 -25.41
CA GLU A 291 1.75 17.98 -26.72
C GLU A 291 2.45 17.23 -27.86
N ARG A 292 3.78 17.05 -27.79
CA ARG A 292 4.53 16.23 -28.77
C ARG A 292 4.03 14.79 -28.83
N ALA A 293 3.82 14.16 -27.67
CA ALA A 293 3.38 12.77 -27.61
C ALA A 293 1.96 12.56 -28.15
N LEU A 294 1.13 13.62 -28.18
CA LEU A 294 -0.22 13.61 -28.74
C LEU A 294 -0.27 14.04 -30.22
N GLU A 295 0.86 14.44 -30.84
CA GLU A 295 0.90 14.81 -32.25
C GLU A 295 0.41 13.66 -33.15
N GLY A 296 -0.54 13.98 -34.04
CA GLY A 296 -1.14 12.99 -34.93
C GLY A 296 -2.06 11.97 -34.25
N ILE A 297 -2.39 12.14 -32.96
CA ILE A 297 -3.43 11.35 -32.28
C ILE A 297 -4.79 12.02 -32.50
N SER A 298 -5.75 11.27 -33.01
CA SER A 298 -7.12 11.77 -33.19
C SER A 298 -7.91 11.72 -31.89
N PRO A 299 -8.95 12.58 -31.70
CA PRO A 299 -9.87 12.48 -30.57
C PRO A 299 -10.57 11.12 -30.45
N VAL A 300 -11.11 10.81 -29.27
CA VAL A 300 -11.84 9.55 -29.03
C VAL A 300 -13.14 9.51 -29.84
N PRO A 301 -13.36 8.46 -30.68
CA PRO A 301 -14.63 8.29 -31.37
C PRO A 301 -15.80 8.24 -30.39
N ARG A 302 -16.90 8.91 -30.73
CA ARG A 302 -18.12 9.04 -29.88
C ARG A 302 -17.92 9.89 -28.61
N GLY A 303 -16.76 10.54 -28.46
CA GLY A 303 -16.53 11.60 -27.48
C GLY A 303 -16.30 11.11 -26.03
N PRO A 304 -16.41 12.02 -25.04
CA PRO A 304 -15.99 11.78 -23.66
C PRO A 304 -16.72 10.64 -22.93
N LEU A 305 -17.96 10.35 -23.31
CA LEU A 305 -18.75 9.27 -22.68
C LEU A 305 -18.14 7.89 -22.91
N THR A 306 -17.45 7.67 -24.03
CA THR A 306 -16.68 6.44 -24.28
C THR A 306 -15.61 6.25 -23.20
N VAL A 307 -14.85 7.31 -22.91
CA VAL A 307 -13.76 7.27 -21.92
C VAL A 307 -14.29 7.01 -20.51
N VAL A 308 -15.42 7.63 -20.15
CA VAL A 308 -16.10 7.37 -18.87
C VAL A 308 -16.54 5.92 -18.79
N ARG A 309 -17.18 5.38 -19.85
CA ARG A 309 -17.64 3.99 -19.88
C ARG A 309 -16.47 3.01 -19.74
N GLU A 310 -15.36 3.23 -20.44
CA GLU A 310 -14.17 2.36 -20.32
C GLU A 310 -13.57 2.42 -18.91
N GLY A 311 -13.50 3.60 -18.28
CA GLY A 311 -13.03 3.74 -16.89
C GLY A 311 -13.93 2.98 -15.90
N LEU A 312 -15.25 3.12 -16.03
CA LEU A 312 -16.22 2.38 -15.19
C LEU A 312 -16.13 0.87 -15.41
N HIS A 313 -15.88 0.43 -16.64
CA HIS A 313 -15.65 -0.99 -16.95
C HIS A 313 -14.43 -1.53 -16.20
N GLU A 314 -13.31 -0.81 -16.20
CA GLU A 314 -12.09 -1.27 -15.55
C GLU A 314 -12.19 -1.24 -14.02
N ILE A 315 -12.92 -0.28 -13.45
CA ILE A 315 -13.30 -0.32 -12.02
C ILE A 315 -14.10 -1.60 -11.71
N ALA A 316 -15.09 -1.93 -12.53
CA ALA A 316 -15.89 -3.14 -12.37
C ALA A 316 -15.03 -4.41 -12.53
N ALA A 317 -14.08 -4.43 -13.48
CA ALA A 317 -13.19 -5.57 -13.71
C ALA A 317 -12.30 -5.84 -12.48
N ILE A 318 -11.78 -4.78 -11.85
CA ILE A 318 -11.00 -4.88 -10.61
C ILE A 318 -11.86 -5.39 -9.45
N GLN A 319 -13.08 -4.91 -9.29
CA GLN A 319 -13.94 -5.26 -8.16
C GLN A 319 -14.55 -6.65 -8.29
N PHE A 320 -15.14 -6.96 -9.44
CA PHE A 320 -15.99 -8.14 -9.67
C PHE A 320 -15.36 -9.19 -10.60
N GLY A 321 -14.23 -8.87 -11.24
CA GLY A 321 -13.61 -9.70 -12.27
C GLY A 321 -14.03 -9.31 -13.68
N ARG A 322 -13.13 -9.54 -14.64
CA ARG A 322 -13.32 -9.11 -16.04
C ARG A 322 -14.58 -9.68 -16.68
N SER A 323 -14.84 -10.99 -16.55
CA SER A 323 -16.04 -11.62 -17.11
C SER A 323 -17.36 -11.11 -16.52
N ALA A 324 -17.36 -10.52 -15.32
CA ALA A 324 -18.52 -9.86 -14.76
C ALA A 324 -18.67 -8.44 -15.31
N ALA A 325 -17.56 -7.70 -15.42
CA ALA A 325 -17.53 -6.38 -16.06
C ALA A 325 -17.99 -6.46 -17.52
N ASP A 326 -17.47 -7.41 -18.31
CA ASP A 326 -17.84 -7.59 -19.71
C ASP A 326 -19.37 -7.78 -19.87
N ARG A 327 -20.01 -8.50 -18.93
CA ARG A 327 -21.47 -8.70 -18.91
C ARG A 327 -22.25 -7.45 -18.47
N LEU A 328 -21.73 -6.68 -17.52
CA LEU A 328 -22.36 -5.42 -17.09
C LEU A 328 -22.36 -4.38 -18.20
N PHE A 329 -21.36 -4.42 -19.08
CA PHE A 329 -21.16 -3.47 -20.17
C PHE A 329 -21.36 -4.11 -21.55
N SER A 330 -22.09 -5.23 -21.66
CA SER A 330 -22.44 -5.83 -22.96
C SER A 330 -23.61 -5.14 -23.67
N VAL A 331 -24.25 -4.17 -23.01
CA VAL A 331 -25.41 -3.40 -23.50
C VAL A 331 -24.99 -2.11 -24.17
#